data_AF-A0A0J7L8I1-F1
#
_entry.id   AF-A0A0J7L8I1-F1
#
_cell.length_a   1.000
_cell.length_b   1.000
_cell.length_c   1.000
_cell.angle_alpha   90.00
_cell.angle_beta   90.00
_cell.angle_gamma   90.00
#
_symmetry.space_group_name_H-M   'P 1'
#
loop_
_entity.id
_entity.type
_entity.pdbx_description
1 polymer ?
#
loop_
_entity_poly.entity_id
_entity_poly.type
_entity_poly.pdbx_seq_one_letter_code
_entity_poly.pdbx_strand_id
1 'polypeptide(L)'
;MRLAPQSGLVKLKRHAGPKTEIVLYLNQLFLCFQVIMGNTNTYLESKHELQPPLWASKIRFLPYSYHRRTVCMRVELYGCYWSDGVVSYSMPQGDKRGNGWEFFDATYDGHWDGELRRGLGQLTDGRTGPDNFKMYYDNDRAQGWVGWRNDSRNQPVEIKFEFDKVREFSAVHIYCNNEFTRGVQVRIAK
;
A
#
# COMPACT_ATOMS: atom_id res chain seq x y z
N MET A 1 11.09 -3.99 -13.49
CA MET A 1 11.48 -2.99 -12.49
C MET A 1 10.34 -2.90 -11.48
N ARG A 2 10.53 -3.31 -10.21
CA ARG A 2 9.50 -3.12 -9.17
C ARG A 2 9.66 -1.71 -8.60
N LEU A 3 8.66 -0.85 -8.77
CA LEU A 3 8.63 0.46 -8.12
C LEU A 3 8.39 0.29 -6.61
N ALA A 4 9.09 1.08 -5.81
CA ALA A 4 9.10 1.07 -4.36
C ALA A 4 8.36 2.28 -3.77
N PRO A 5 7.92 2.18 -2.51
CA PRO A 5 7.13 3.20 -1.85
C PRO A 5 8.02 4.34 -1.36
N GLN A 6 8.25 5.31 -2.23
CA GLN A 6 8.39 6.70 -1.84
C GLN A 6 7.54 7.50 -2.79
N SER A 7 6.35 7.93 -2.30
CA SER A 7 5.39 8.80 -3.01
C SER A 7 5.36 8.56 -4.53
N GLY A 8 4.76 7.43 -4.93
CA GLY A 8 4.63 7.10 -6.34
C GLY A 8 3.84 8.19 -7.06
N LEU A 9 4.52 9.06 -7.79
CA LEU A 9 3.89 10.14 -8.55
C LEU A 9 3.69 9.62 -9.97
N VAL A 10 2.45 9.66 -10.47
CA VAL A 10 2.16 9.48 -11.89
C VAL A 10 1.99 10.87 -12.49
N LYS A 11 2.84 11.23 -13.44
CA LYS A 11 2.66 12.46 -14.22
C LYS A 11 2.11 12.10 -15.58
N LEU A 12 0.97 12.68 -15.89
CA LEU A 12 0.24 12.47 -17.12
C LEU A 12 0.37 13.76 -17.94
N LYS A 13 0.80 13.66 -19.20
CA LYS A 13 0.82 14.74 -20.19
C LYS A 13 0.05 14.30 -21.43
N ARG A 14 -0.62 15.23 -22.10
CA ARG A 14 -1.71 14.94 -23.05
C ARG A 14 -1.42 15.45 -24.46
N HIS A 15 -2.08 14.87 -25.47
CA HIS A 15 -2.24 15.48 -26.81
C HIS A 15 -3.72 15.32 -27.28
N ALA A 16 -4.54 16.37 -27.14
CA ALA A 16 -5.90 16.66 -27.69
C ALA A 16 -7.23 16.10 -27.06
N GLY A 17 -8.16 16.99 -26.57
CA GLY A 17 -9.59 16.78 -26.08
C GLY A 17 -10.04 16.75 -24.55
N PRO A 18 -10.67 17.76 -23.91
CA PRO A 18 -10.90 17.84 -22.44
C PRO A 18 -11.77 16.71 -21.83
N LYS A 19 -11.33 16.02 -20.74
CA LYS A 19 -12.02 14.93 -19.95
C LYS A 19 -11.60 13.47 -20.22
N THR A 20 -10.33 13.13 -20.03
CA THR A 20 -9.87 11.73 -20.08
C THR A 20 -9.65 11.25 -18.65
N GLU A 21 -10.24 10.14 -18.26
CA GLU A 21 -9.87 9.43 -17.03
C GLU A 21 -8.93 8.29 -17.41
N ILE A 22 -8.09 7.85 -16.49
CA ILE A 22 -7.17 6.74 -16.73
C ILE A 22 -7.44 5.68 -15.69
N VAL A 23 -7.69 4.46 -16.16
CA VAL A 23 -7.80 3.31 -15.28
C VAL A 23 -6.43 2.66 -15.22
N LEU A 24 -5.84 2.66 -14.04
CA LEU A 24 -4.62 1.89 -13.77
C LEU A 24 -4.97 0.43 -13.53
N TYR A 25 -4.24 -0.47 -14.17
CA TYR A 25 -4.27 -1.89 -13.87
C TYR A 25 -2.89 -2.34 -13.46
N LEU A 26 -2.84 -2.97 -12.30
CA LEU A 26 -1.70 -3.78 -11.88
C LEU A 26 -1.96 -5.24 -12.26
N ASN A 27 -0.92 -6.06 -12.28
CA ASN A 27 -0.88 -7.43 -12.84
C ASN A 27 -2.16 -8.27 -12.61
N GLN A 28 -2.41 -9.22 -13.52
CA GLN A 28 -3.57 -10.12 -13.69
C GLN A 28 -4.20 -10.80 -12.45
N LEU A 29 -3.63 -10.66 -11.25
CA LEU A 29 -4.20 -11.15 -9.98
C LEU A 29 -4.88 -10.05 -9.15
N PHE A 30 -4.84 -8.80 -9.61
CA PHE A 30 -5.15 -7.62 -8.82
C PHE A 30 -6.05 -6.62 -9.57
N LEU A 31 -7.31 -6.55 -9.15
CA LEU A 31 -8.31 -5.62 -9.66
C LEU A 31 -8.50 -4.45 -8.68
N CYS A 32 -7.44 -3.67 -8.43
CA CYS A 32 -7.61 -2.34 -7.85
C CYS A 32 -7.87 -1.36 -9.00
N PHE A 33 -9.14 -1.03 -9.23
CA PHE A 33 -9.53 -0.02 -10.21
C PHE A 33 -9.51 1.35 -9.55
N GLN A 34 -8.44 2.12 -9.76
CA GLN A 34 -8.46 3.54 -9.46
C GLN A 34 -8.64 4.32 -10.76
N VAL A 35 -9.72 5.08 -10.82
CA VAL A 35 -9.96 6.05 -11.89
C VAL A 35 -9.21 7.31 -11.52
N ILE A 36 -8.13 7.59 -12.24
CA ILE A 36 -7.34 8.79 -12.07
C ILE A 36 -7.83 9.83 -13.07
N MET A 37 -8.26 10.99 -12.57
CA MET A 37 -8.63 12.11 -13.44
C MET A 37 -7.40 12.56 -14.22
N GLY A 38 -7.45 12.48 -15.55
CA GLY A 38 -6.38 13.00 -16.40
C GLY A 38 -6.46 14.52 -16.57
N ASN A 39 -5.64 15.04 -17.48
CA ASN A 39 -5.47 16.48 -17.64
C ASN A 39 -6.73 17.14 -18.23
N THR A 40 -7.01 18.36 -17.77
CA THR A 40 -8.08 19.22 -18.28
C THR A 40 -7.74 19.87 -19.62
N ASN A 41 -6.45 20.09 -19.93
CA ASN A 41 -5.96 20.66 -21.19
C ASN A 41 -4.73 19.91 -21.75
N THR A 42 -4.21 20.36 -22.91
CA THR A 42 -3.12 19.68 -23.64
C THR A 42 -1.71 20.14 -23.28
N TYR A 43 -1.56 21.20 -22.51
CA TYR A 43 -0.27 21.84 -22.26
C TYR A 43 0.25 21.58 -20.85
N LEU A 44 -0.65 21.56 -19.88
CA LEU A 44 -0.36 21.30 -18.48
C LEU A 44 -0.35 19.81 -18.20
N GLU A 45 0.64 19.37 -17.44
CA GLU A 45 0.61 18.06 -16.78
C GLU A 45 -0.48 17.97 -15.70
N SER A 46 -1.01 16.77 -15.50
CA SER A 46 -1.69 16.41 -14.25
C SER A 46 -0.77 15.47 -13.49
N LYS A 47 -0.56 15.75 -12.20
CA LYS A 47 0.25 14.92 -11.30
C LYS A 47 -0.67 14.30 -10.27
N HIS A 48 -0.55 13.00 -10.10
CA HIS A 48 -1.30 12.25 -9.09
C HIS A 48 -0.34 11.48 -8.22
N GLU A 49 -0.49 11.64 -6.91
CA GLU A 49 0.17 10.80 -5.95
C GLU A 49 -0.64 9.52 -5.76
N LEU A 50 0.03 8.38 -5.87
CA LEU A 50 -0.54 7.08 -5.61
C LEU A 50 -0.44 6.81 -4.12
N GLN A 51 -1.60 6.82 -3.46
CA GLN A 51 -1.74 6.51 -2.06
C GLN A 51 -2.80 5.40 -1.92
N PRO A 52 -2.42 4.18 -1.48
CA PRO A 52 -1.06 3.75 -1.13
C PRO A 52 -0.10 3.65 -2.35
N PRO A 53 1.23 3.66 -2.12
CA PRO A 53 2.21 3.41 -3.17
C PRO A 53 2.05 2.01 -3.77
N LEU A 54 2.56 1.80 -4.99
CA LEU A 54 2.36 0.56 -5.76
C LEU A 54 3.66 -0.21 -5.98
N TRP A 55 3.65 -1.51 -5.66
CA TRP A 55 4.72 -2.44 -6.03
C TRP A 55 4.40 -3.16 -7.33
N ALA A 56 5.02 -2.74 -8.43
CA ALA A 56 4.69 -3.31 -9.74
C ALA A 56 5.92 -3.46 -10.63
N SER A 57 6.05 -4.64 -11.27
CA SER A 57 7.05 -4.90 -12.31
C SER A 57 6.63 -4.40 -13.70
N LYS A 58 5.31 -4.28 -13.90
CA LYS A 58 4.62 -3.83 -15.10
C LYS A 58 3.41 -3.00 -14.68
N ILE A 59 3.19 -1.86 -15.33
CA ILE A 59 2.04 -0.99 -15.10
C ILE A 59 1.32 -0.82 -16.43
N ARG A 60 -0.01 -0.96 -16.43
CA ARG A 60 -0.83 -0.75 -17.61
C ARG A 60 -1.77 0.44 -17.38
N PHE A 61 -1.72 1.39 -18.30
CA PHE A 61 -2.64 2.54 -18.34
C PHE A 61 -3.73 2.27 -19.36
N LEU A 62 -4.99 2.34 -18.96
CA LEU A 62 -6.13 2.29 -19.87
C LEU A 62 -6.76 3.68 -20.00
N PRO A 63 -6.58 4.36 -21.15
CA PRO A 63 -7.28 5.62 -21.40
C PRO A 63 -8.79 5.39 -21.45
N TYR A 64 -9.53 6.18 -20.68
CA TYR A 64 -10.99 6.20 -20.65
C TYR A 64 -11.52 7.59 -20.95
N SER A 65 -12.59 7.68 -21.72
CA SER A 65 -13.27 8.94 -22.03
C SER A 65 -14.75 8.65 -22.17
N TYR A 66 -15.58 9.42 -21.46
CA TYR A 66 -17.03 9.30 -21.53
C TYR A 66 -17.58 9.55 -22.95
N HIS A 67 -16.97 10.50 -23.68
CA HIS A 67 -17.32 10.78 -25.06
C HIS A 67 -16.42 9.99 -26.02
N ARG A 68 -17.00 9.49 -27.13
CA ARG A 68 -16.26 8.86 -28.23
C ARG A 68 -15.38 9.90 -28.91
N ARG A 69 -14.07 9.79 -28.69
CA ARG A 69 -13.05 10.61 -29.32
C ARG A 69 -11.72 9.89 -29.27
N THR A 70 -10.79 10.30 -30.11
CA THR A 70 -9.40 9.87 -30.01
C THR A 70 -8.81 10.36 -28.70
N VAL A 71 -8.17 9.45 -27.96
CA VAL A 71 -7.48 9.74 -26.71
C VAL A 71 -6.00 9.48 -26.91
N CYS A 72 -5.17 10.46 -26.54
CA CYS A 72 -3.72 10.30 -26.52
C CYS A 72 -3.18 10.53 -25.11
N MET A 73 -2.13 9.79 -24.77
CA MET A 73 -1.53 9.80 -23.45
C MET A 73 -0.01 9.82 -23.57
N ARG A 74 0.65 10.63 -22.75
CA ARG A 74 2.07 10.59 -22.45
C ARG A 74 2.19 10.44 -20.94
N VAL A 75 2.91 9.42 -20.48
CA VAL A 75 3.01 9.13 -19.06
C VAL A 75 4.46 9.17 -18.64
N GLU A 76 4.67 9.66 -17.43
CA GLU A 76 5.91 9.57 -16.69
C GLU A 76 5.59 8.96 -15.32
N LEU A 77 6.40 8.01 -14.88
CA LEU A 77 6.28 7.34 -13.59
C LEU A 77 7.44 7.76 -12.70
N TYR A 78 7.13 8.20 -11.49
CA TYR A 78 8.11 8.51 -10.46
C TYR A 78 8.01 7.48 -9.35
N GLY A 79 9.17 7.03 -8.89
CA GLY A 79 9.32 6.11 -7.77
C GLY A 79 10.79 5.74 -7.61
N CYS A 80 11.07 4.81 -6.73
CA CYS A 80 12.41 4.28 -6.50
C CYS A 80 12.48 2.77 -6.82
N TYR A 81 13.70 2.23 -6.83
CA TYR A 81 13.90 0.78 -6.94
C TYR A 81 13.53 0.09 -5.63
N TRP A 82 12.84 -1.04 -5.72
CA TRP A 82 12.60 -1.91 -4.57
C TRP A 82 13.83 -2.75 -4.23
N SER A 83 14.65 -2.24 -3.30
CA SER A 83 15.87 -2.89 -2.83
C SER A 83 15.60 -4.03 -1.84
N ASP A 84 14.57 -3.88 -1.01
CA ASP A 84 14.30 -4.75 0.13
C ASP A 84 13.96 -6.17 -0.30
N GLY A 85 13.41 -6.31 -1.52
CA GLY A 85 13.22 -7.61 -2.16
C GLY A 85 12.10 -8.45 -1.57
N VAL A 86 11.35 -7.94 -0.59
CA VAL A 86 10.14 -8.60 -0.09
C VAL A 86 9.14 -8.70 -1.24
N VAL A 87 8.66 -9.90 -1.49
CA VAL A 87 7.67 -10.20 -2.53
C VAL A 87 6.28 -10.26 -1.95
N SER A 88 6.15 -10.84 -0.76
CA SER A 88 4.92 -10.88 0.02
C SER A 88 5.26 -11.18 1.48
N TYR A 89 4.34 -10.84 2.37
CA TYR A 89 4.34 -11.40 3.72
C TYR A 89 3.01 -12.08 4.01
N SER A 90 3.06 -13.08 4.90
CA SER A 90 1.87 -13.72 5.44
C SER A 90 1.83 -13.61 6.95
N MET A 91 0.66 -13.26 7.45
CA MET A 91 0.39 -13.14 8.89
C MET A 91 -1.11 -13.21 9.13
N PRO A 92 -1.54 -13.54 10.35
CA PRO A 92 -2.95 -13.38 10.70
C PRO A 92 -3.35 -11.90 10.60
N GLN A 93 -4.57 -11.60 10.17
CA GLN A 93 -5.05 -10.23 10.14
C GLN A 93 -5.00 -9.59 11.55
N GLY A 94 -4.84 -8.27 11.59
CA GLY A 94 -4.96 -7.49 12.80
C GLY A 94 -6.31 -7.63 13.49
N ASP A 95 -6.39 -7.17 14.74
CA ASP A 95 -7.58 -7.28 15.57
C ASP A 95 -8.29 -5.93 15.74
N LYS A 96 -9.57 -5.99 16.12
CA LYS A 96 -10.31 -4.81 16.58
C LYS A 96 -10.19 -4.64 18.09
N ARG A 97 -10.09 -3.39 18.54
CA ARG A 97 -10.13 -3.02 19.96
C ARG A 97 -11.37 -2.18 20.24
N GLY A 98 -12.37 -2.80 20.87
CA GLY A 98 -13.67 -2.15 21.12
C GLY A 98 -14.41 -1.83 19.82
N ASN A 99 -15.27 -0.81 19.86
CA ASN A 99 -16.17 -0.49 18.74
C ASN A 99 -15.59 0.52 17.72
N GLY A 100 -14.38 1.04 17.93
CA GLY A 100 -13.87 2.18 17.13
C GLY A 100 -12.46 2.04 16.56
N TRP A 101 -11.69 1.02 16.96
CA TRP A 101 -10.28 0.91 16.57
C TRP A 101 -10.01 -0.41 15.85
N GLU A 102 -9.74 -0.34 14.55
CA GLU A 102 -9.46 -1.50 13.70
C GLU A 102 -7.97 -1.51 13.36
N PHE A 103 -7.17 -2.40 13.94
CA PHE A 103 -5.73 -2.46 13.69
C PHE A 103 -5.39 -3.39 12.51
N PHE A 104 -6.19 -3.31 11.46
CA PHE A 104 -6.05 -4.15 10.27
C PHE A 104 -4.96 -3.61 9.35
N ASP A 105 -4.42 -4.50 8.54
CA ASP A 105 -3.66 -4.11 7.36
C ASP A 105 -4.64 -3.73 6.25
N ALA A 106 -5.03 -2.45 6.22
CA ALA A 106 -6.08 -1.90 5.35
C ALA A 106 -5.62 -1.72 3.90
N THR A 107 -4.30 -1.64 3.66
CA THR A 107 -3.72 -1.54 2.32
C THR A 107 -3.20 -2.88 1.82
N TYR A 108 -3.43 -3.98 2.57
CA TYR A 108 -2.99 -5.30 2.15
C TYR A 108 -3.62 -5.65 0.82
N ASP A 109 -2.74 -5.91 -0.13
CA ASP A 109 -3.15 -6.14 -1.50
C ASP A 109 -3.52 -7.64 -1.67
N GLY A 110 -2.88 -8.56 -0.95
CA GLY A 110 -3.07 -10.00 -1.14
C GLY A 110 -4.44 -10.56 -0.73
N HIS A 111 -4.50 -11.89 -0.69
CA HIS A 111 -5.70 -12.58 -0.24
C HIS A 111 -5.86 -12.45 1.27
N TRP A 112 -7.08 -12.17 1.73
CA TRP A 112 -7.43 -12.09 3.15
C TRP A 112 -8.66 -12.95 3.44
N ASP A 113 -8.45 -14.06 4.15
CA ASP A 113 -9.51 -14.91 4.72
C ASP A 113 -9.10 -15.31 6.16
N GLY A 114 -9.18 -14.33 7.08
CA GLY A 114 -8.65 -14.43 8.44
C GLY A 114 -7.11 -14.34 8.53
N GLU A 115 -6.41 -14.88 7.53
CA GLU A 115 -4.98 -14.75 7.33
C GLU A 115 -4.69 -14.00 6.03
N LEU A 116 -3.65 -13.17 6.07
CA LEU A 116 -3.13 -12.41 4.95
C LEU A 116 -2.09 -13.25 4.21
N ARG A 117 -2.24 -13.41 2.89
CA ARG A 117 -1.33 -14.22 2.07
C ARG A 117 -1.09 -13.60 0.69
N ARG A 118 0.13 -13.81 0.17
CA ARG A 118 0.54 -13.49 -1.21
C ARG A 118 0.43 -12.00 -1.58
N GLY A 119 0.57 -11.12 -0.61
CA GLY A 119 0.52 -9.68 -0.81
C GLY A 119 1.49 -8.89 0.06
N LEU A 120 1.45 -7.58 -0.16
CA LEU A 120 2.15 -6.53 0.55
C LEU A 120 1.11 -5.52 1.06
N GLY A 121 1.51 -4.65 1.97
CA GLY A 121 0.62 -3.69 2.61
C GLY A 121 1.38 -2.78 3.55
N GLN A 122 0.72 -2.38 4.65
CA GLN A 122 1.23 -1.39 5.61
C GLN A 122 2.58 -1.74 6.22
N LEU A 123 2.93 -3.03 6.35
CA LEU A 123 4.23 -3.41 6.94
C LEU A 123 5.42 -3.13 6.02
N THR A 124 5.18 -2.82 4.75
CA THR A 124 6.22 -2.62 3.75
C THR A 124 6.10 -1.29 3.01
N ASP A 125 5.07 -0.48 3.29
CA ASP A 125 4.73 0.76 2.57
C ASP A 125 5.65 1.95 2.87
N GLY A 126 6.68 1.75 3.70
CA GLY A 126 7.65 2.78 4.06
C GLY A 126 7.10 3.88 4.97
N ARG A 127 5.86 3.76 5.46
CA ARG A 127 5.24 4.72 6.37
C ARG A 127 5.38 4.22 7.80
N THR A 128 5.55 5.17 8.72
CA THR A 128 5.57 4.91 10.16
C THR A 128 4.28 5.38 10.79
N GLY A 129 3.73 4.60 11.72
CA GLY A 129 2.56 5.00 12.49
C GLY A 129 2.87 6.17 13.45
N PRO A 130 1.85 6.96 13.81
CA PRO A 130 1.97 8.05 14.79
C PRO A 130 2.19 7.51 16.22
N ASP A 131 2.78 8.34 17.10
CA ASP A 131 2.94 8.02 18.53
C ASP A 131 1.59 7.72 19.20
N ASN A 132 0.62 8.60 18.99
CA ASN A 132 -0.75 8.36 19.43
C ASN A 132 -1.46 7.45 18.43
N PHE A 133 -1.54 6.16 18.74
CA PHE A 133 -2.15 5.16 17.87
C PHE A 133 -3.63 5.45 17.53
N LYS A 134 -4.31 6.35 18.26
CA LYS A 134 -5.72 6.71 18.01
C LYS A 134 -5.92 7.82 16.98
N MET A 135 -4.86 8.54 16.58
CA MET A 135 -5.02 9.84 15.92
C MET A 135 -5.53 9.79 14.47
N TYR A 136 -5.36 8.66 13.75
CA TYR A 136 -5.62 8.60 12.31
C TYR A 136 -6.73 7.63 11.86
N TYR A 137 -7.32 6.84 12.78
CA TYR A 137 -8.35 5.87 12.39
C TYR A 137 -9.68 6.48 11.91
N ASP A 138 -9.91 7.77 12.18
CA ASP A 138 -11.12 8.48 11.73
C ASP A 138 -11.01 9.03 10.29
N ASN A 139 -9.80 9.33 9.80
CA ASN A 139 -9.62 10.03 8.51
C ASN A 139 -8.87 9.22 7.44
N ASP A 140 -7.94 8.35 7.82
CA ASP A 140 -7.20 7.53 6.85
C ASP A 140 -6.80 6.18 7.47
N ARG A 141 -7.61 5.15 7.20
CA ARG A 141 -7.36 3.78 7.69
C ARG A 141 -6.04 3.19 7.17
N ALA A 142 -5.45 3.78 6.13
CA ALA A 142 -4.15 3.39 5.59
C ALA A 142 -2.95 4.01 6.34
N GLN A 143 -3.16 4.89 7.33
CA GLN A 143 -2.11 5.55 8.12
C GLN A 143 -2.07 5.07 9.58
N GLY A 144 -2.52 3.84 9.81
CA GLY A 144 -2.64 3.24 11.13
C GLY A 144 -1.54 2.23 11.47
N TRP A 145 -1.67 1.67 12.66
CA TRP A 145 -0.89 0.52 13.12
C TRP A 145 -1.57 -0.78 12.71
N VAL A 146 -0.77 -1.79 12.38
CA VAL A 146 -1.24 -3.18 12.36
C VAL A 146 -0.96 -3.79 13.73
N GLY A 147 -1.96 -4.43 14.32
CA GLY A 147 -1.89 -4.81 15.73
C GLY A 147 -2.79 -5.96 16.09
N TRP A 148 -2.37 -6.70 17.12
CA TRP A 148 -3.02 -7.91 17.58
C TRP A 148 -3.23 -7.84 19.08
N ARG A 149 -4.34 -8.42 19.55
CA ARG A 149 -4.57 -8.56 20.98
C ARG A 149 -3.96 -9.86 21.48
N ASN A 150 -3.54 -9.85 22.74
CA ASN A 150 -2.97 -11.05 23.35
C ASN A 150 -4.07 -12.04 23.76
N ASP A 151 -5.25 -11.56 24.15
CA ASP A 151 -6.36 -12.41 24.63
C ASP A 151 -7.12 -13.12 23.51
N SER A 152 -6.94 -12.68 22.25
CA SER A 152 -7.49 -13.36 21.07
C SER A 152 -6.64 -14.56 20.63
N ARG A 153 -5.47 -14.81 21.24
CA ARG A 153 -4.47 -15.76 20.71
C ARG A 153 -3.80 -16.61 21.77
N ASN A 154 -3.61 -17.89 21.43
CA ASN A 154 -2.86 -18.84 22.26
C ASN A 154 -1.37 -18.92 21.89
N GLN A 155 -0.95 -18.26 20.81
CA GLN A 155 0.42 -18.29 20.29
C GLN A 155 0.89 -16.89 19.90
N PRO A 156 2.21 -16.62 19.94
CA PRO A 156 2.78 -15.38 19.41
C PRO A 156 2.38 -15.12 17.95
N VAL A 157 2.39 -13.86 17.55
CA VAL A 157 2.14 -13.49 16.16
C VAL A 157 3.34 -13.92 15.31
N GLU A 158 3.08 -14.78 14.33
CA GLU A 158 4.07 -15.18 13.34
C GLU A 158 3.85 -14.39 12.05
N ILE A 159 4.92 -13.75 11.56
CA ILE A 159 4.93 -13.02 10.28
C ILE A 159 6.02 -13.65 9.42
N LYS A 160 5.65 -14.17 8.25
CA LYS A 160 6.58 -14.76 7.29
C LYS A 160 6.78 -13.82 6.14
N PHE A 161 8.03 -13.52 5.81
CA PHE A 161 8.40 -12.73 4.65
C PHE A 161 8.99 -13.63 3.57
N GLU A 162 8.46 -13.51 2.35
CA GLU A 162 9.02 -14.14 1.15
C GLU A 162 9.85 -13.12 0.38
N PHE A 163 11.06 -13.51 -0.05
CA PHE A 163 11.97 -12.64 -0.78
C PHE A 163 12.14 -13.10 -2.23
N ASP A 164 12.47 -12.16 -3.11
CA ASP A 164 12.63 -12.38 -4.55
C ASP A 164 13.78 -13.33 -4.92
N LYS A 165 14.77 -13.46 -4.04
CA LYS A 165 15.92 -14.36 -4.16
C LYS A 165 16.50 -14.66 -2.77
N VAL A 166 17.42 -15.61 -2.71
CA VAL A 166 18.23 -15.85 -1.52
C VAL A 166 19.05 -14.59 -1.21
N ARG A 167 18.98 -14.14 0.04
CA ARG A 167 19.60 -12.90 0.53
C ARG A 167 20.32 -13.16 1.85
N GLU A 168 21.35 -12.36 2.10
CA GLU A 168 22.02 -12.29 3.39
C GLU A 168 21.34 -11.20 4.24
N PHE A 169 20.93 -11.55 5.46
CA PHE A 169 20.24 -10.64 6.37
C PHE A 169 21.20 -10.17 7.45
N SER A 170 21.50 -8.88 7.47
CA SER A 170 22.34 -8.26 8.50
C SER A 170 21.52 -7.75 9.69
N ALA A 171 20.30 -7.26 9.44
CA ALA A 171 19.42 -6.71 10.46
C ALA A 171 17.95 -6.80 10.03
N VAL A 172 17.06 -6.75 11.03
CA VAL A 172 15.62 -6.55 10.84
C VAL A 172 15.20 -5.37 11.70
N HIS A 173 14.57 -4.37 11.08
CA HIS A 173 14.05 -3.19 11.78
C HIS A 173 12.53 -3.30 11.83
N ILE A 174 11.98 -3.33 13.04
CA ILE A 174 10.53 -3.37 13.27
C ILE A 174 10.15 -2.09 14.01
N TYR A 175 9.34 -1.26 13.38
CA TYR A 175 8.82 -0.05 14.00
C TYR A 175 7.57 -0.39 14.81
N CYS A 176 7.59 -0.05 16.10
CA CYS A 176 6.64 -0.54 17.07
C CYS A 176 6.11 0.59 17.96
N ASN A 177 4.81 0.56 18.27
CA ASN A 177 4.25 1.47 19.27
C ASN A 177 4.50 0.92 20.69
N ASN A 178 4.80 1.82 21.64
CA ASN A 178 5.05 1.47 23.04
C ASN A 178 4.27 2.35 24.02
N GLU A 179 2.97 2.60 23.75
CA GLU A 179 2.07 3.28 24.69
C GLU A 179 1.57 2.31 25.78
N PHE A 180 2.47 1.88 26.66
CA PHE A 180 2.20 0.87 27.69
C PHE A 180 1.08 1.27 28.67
N THR A 181 0.93 2.58 28.94
CA THR A 181 -0.15 3.14 29.76
C THR A 181 -1.54 2.85 29.19
N ARG A 182 -1.61 2.53 27.90
CA ARG A 182 -2.82 2.14 27.19
C ARG A 182 -2.80 0.68 26.72
N GLY A 183 -1.92 -0.14 27.28
CA GLY A 183 -1.85 -1.58 26.99
C GLY A 183 -1.27 -1.91 25.62
N VAL A 184 -0.55 -0.99 24.98
CA VAL A 184 0.20 -1.25 23.74
C VAL A 184 1.67 -1.44 24.11
N GLN A 185 2.21 -2.62 23.83
CA GLN A 185 3.60 -2.96 24.12
C GLN A 185 4.08 -4.01 23.14
N VAL A 186 5.39 -4.04 22.90
CA VAL A 186 6.04 -5.11 22.14
C VAL A 186 6.85 -5.99 23.09
N ARG A 187 6.68 -7.31 22.92
CA ARG A 187 7.46 -8.34 23.60
C ARG A 187 8.00 -9.28 22.55
N ILE A 188 9.32 -9.31 22.42
CA ILE A 188 10.01 -10.26 21.56
C ILE A 188 10.29 -11.50 22.42
N ALA A 189 9.72 -12.64 22.03
CA ALA A 189 10.05 -13.91 22.66
C ALA A 189 11.52 -14.26 22.34
N LYS A 190 12.29 -14.61 23.37
CA LYS A 190 13.65 -15.11 23.24
C LYS A 190 13.65 -16.61 23.10
#